data_AF-A0A7S0URB0-F1
#
_entry.id   AF-A0A7S0URB0-F1
#
_cell.length_a   1.000
_cell.length_b   1.000
_cell.length_c   1.000
_cell.angle_alpha   90.00
_cell.angle_beta   90.00
_cell.angle_gamma   90.00
#
_symmetry.space_group_name_H-M   'P 1'
#
loop_
_entity.id
_entity.type
_entity.pdbx_description
1 polymer ?
#
loop_
_entity_poly.entity_id
_entity_poly.type
_entity_poly.pdbx_seq_one_letter_code
_entity_poly.pdbx_strand_id
1 'polypeptide(L)'
;MANVTYDIMWREGMMELLDQLEAENPEDISLAPKDLSEWACIYIKYIQILRKLENAFDQMVHPQKRLDMRKALEACMGRMLEIRHWMVKLNRNLDFINLDDILVDLKLTPEVLEIPIPKYFIEDRAKELDDRDKFLEALIEKYKVKGMQNNPIIKIGAPLNEEEAILMIQKNERGRQARERARLAAINKKQRQIEDRRLRMGVTLSHDEAARRIQSAIRGWLWRRRIKDDADKELVFIGMKPKPRELKKDPQLHEAKNMMRTKRVQLEHAREYDEAVVSLKQKMRELEGQDMREIIQDRVNSWFIGGRNPETGEYPDFPEAEDGGSKTILNPAPPPLSSLLDDLDLEGGGGGKGGKESGNGKGSGKKDGGSGGKKDGGSGGDGSGDAKPADEKVSCLFVPSIEAAVQEFVAKWQDRDESDNFYQKFDSELVKDELRPIVFEEVRIQVDDEMRVLFQNLKDLVEAERAAKLGKKGKKKKKKKKKKGKKGKKDKKKKKKDPTADRSIESLFAELVSNGILQQCPHVLMRDYLGSCSFMAATLEKANILPDPSMAQVRQGLTEYCIL
;
A
#
# COMPACT_ATOMS: atom_id res chain seq x y z
N MET A 1 11.49 -25.16 -1.95
CA MET A 1 12.00 -24.63 -0.66
C MET A 1 11.74 -23.14 -0.49
N ALA A 2 11.96 -22.28 -1.50
CA ALA A 2 11.73 -20.82 -1.34
C ALA A 2 10.27 -20.43 -1.01
N ASN A 3 9.27 -21.13 -1.56
CA ASN A 3 7.85 -20.83 -1.32
C ASN A 3 7.47 -20.92 0.16
N VAL A 4 7.88 -22.01 0.82
CA VAL A 4 7.59 -22.28 2.23
C VAL A 4 8.17 -21.20 3.14
N THR A 5 9.32 -20.64 2.79
CA THR A 5 9.95 -19.57 3.58
C THR A 5 9.08 -18.32 3.65
N TYR A 6 8.52 -17.86 2.54
CA TYR A 6 7.69 -16.65 2.53
C TYR A 6 6.29 -16.89 3.08
N ASP A 7 5.76 -18.12 2.95
CA ASP A 7 4.54 -18.52 3.65
C ASP A 7 4.73 -18.50 5.16
N ILE A 8 5.80 -19.13 5.69
CA ILE A 8 6.13 -19.08 7.11
C ILE A 8 6.32 -17.63 7.58
N MET A 9 7.05 -16.83 6.81
CA MET A 9 7.28 -15.43 7.12
C MET A 9 5.97 -14.63 7.20
N TRP A 10 5.02 -14.89 6.30
CA TRP A 10 3.70 -14.30 6.37
C TRP A 10 2.92 -14.76 7.60
N ARG A 11 2.89 -16.08 7.88
CA ARG A 11 2.21 -16.64 9.07
C ARG A 11 2.75 -16.04 10.36
N GLU A 12 4.08 -15.98 10.51
CA GLU A 12 4.74 -15.33 11.64
C GLU A 12 4.38 -13.85 11.72
N GLY A 13 4.38 -13.13 10.60
CA GLY A 13 4.00 -11.71 10.58
C GLY A 13 2.55 -11.48 11.01
N MET A 14 1.62 -12.36 10.63
CA MET A 14 0.22 -12.26 11.04
C MET A 14 0.03 -12.60 12.53
N MET A 15 0.75 -13.59 13.05
CA MET A 15 0.72 -13.91 14.49
C MET A 15 1.32 -12.79 15.32
N GLU A 16 2.50 -12.27 14.93
CA GLU A 16 3.14 -11.15 15.61
C GLU A 16 2.25 -9.89 15.57
N LEU A 17 1.48 -9.69 14.48
CA LEU A 17 0.52 -8.59 14.38
C LEU A 17 -0.65 -8.74 15.35
N LEU A 18 -1.13 -9.96 15.57
CA LEU A 18 -2.16 -10.26 16.58
C LEU A 18 -1.61 -10.07 18.00
N ASP A 19 -0.45 -10.64 18.31
CA ASP A 19 0.24 -10.48 19.60
C ASP A 19 0.47 -8.98 19.92
N GLN A 20 0.76 -8.19 18.88
CA GLN A 20 0.98 -6.76 19.02
C GLN A 20 -0.30 -5.98 19.35
N LEU A 21 -1.45 -6.39 18.81
CA LEU A 21 -2.75 -5.81 19.19
C LEU A 21 -3.09 -6.13 20.65
N GLU A 22 -2.81 -7.36 21.11
CA GLU A 22 -2.99 -7.75 22.51
C GLU A 22 -2.05 -6.99 23.45
N ALA A 23 -0.80 -6.75 23.02
CA ALA A 23 0.17 -5.97 23.80
C ALA A 23 -0.22 -4.48 23.92
N GLU A 24 -0.89 -3.92 22.92
CA GLU A 24 -1.42 -2.55 22.99
C GLU A 24 -2.64 -2.42 23.88
N ASN A 25 -3.52 -3.42 23.84
CA ASN A 25 -4.80 -3.39 24.52
C ASN A 25 -5.05 -4.70 25.29
N PRO A 26 -4.23 -4.95 26.34
CA PRO A 26 -4.33 -6.16 27.14
C PRO A 26 -5.67 -6.21 27.91
N GLU A 27 -6.12 -7.42 28.24
CA GLU A 27 -7.33 -7.62 29.06
C GLU A 27 -7.24 -6.88 30.40
N ASP A 28 -6.05 -6.87 31.01
CA ASP A 28 -5.74 -6.02 32.15
C ASP A 28 -5.23 -4.65 31.68
N ILE A 29 -6.11 -3.65 31.76
CA ILE A 29 -5.86 -2.24 31.39
C ILE A 29 -4.62 -1.68 32.11
N SER A 30 -4.22 -2.23 33.26
CA SER A 30 -3.03 -1.76 33.97
C SER A 30 -1.72 -2.05 33.24
N LEU A 31 -1.70 -3.06 32.36
CA LEU A 31 -0.56 -3.47 31.54
C LEU A 31 -0.47 -2.73 30.20
N ALA A 32 -1.47 -1.93 29.85
CA ALA A 32 -1.47 -1.17 28.60
C ALA A 32 -0.31 -0.14 28.60
N PRO A 33 0.31 0.13 27.44
CA PRO A 33 1.39 1.10 27.32
C PRO A 33 0.96 2.52 27.74
N LYS A 34 1.72 3.15 28.65
CA LYS A 34 1.45 4.49 29.20
C LYS A 34 2.51 5.49 28.79
N ASP A 35 3.76 5.10 28.93
CA ASP A 35 4.90 6.00 28.77
C ASP A 35 5.46 5.97 27.35
N LEU A 36 6.21 7.03 26.98
CA LEU A 36 6.86 7.13 25.67
C LEU A 36 7.74 5.92 25.36
N SER A 37 8.47 5.40 26.35
CA SER A 37 9.35 4.24 26.18
C SER A 37 8.58 2.95 25.85
N GLU A 38 7.41 2.75 26.46
CA GLU A 38 6.57 1.58 26.19
C GLU A 38 5.95 1.68 24.79
N TRP A 39 5.42 2.85 24.42
CA TRP A 39 4.93 3.12 23.07
C TRP A 39 6.03 3.01 21.99
N ALA A 40 7.27 3.39 22.32
CA ALA A 40 8.41 3.20 21.44
C ALA A 40 8.75 1.72 21.21
N CYS A 41 8.67 0.86 22.23
CA CYS A 41 8.80 -0.58 22.06
C CYS A 41 7.72 -1.13 21.11
N ILE A 42 6.47 -0.69 21.29
CA ILE A 42 5.36 -1.08 20.41
C ILE A 42 5.63 -0.63 18.96
N TYR A 43 6.04 0.61 18.76
CA TYR A 43 6.36 1.16 17.44
C TYR A 43 7.51 0.40 16.74
N ILE A 44 8.60 0.09 17.45
CA ILE A 44 9.72 -0.68 16.89
C ILE A 44 9.25 -2.08 16.46
N LYS A 45 8.36 -2.70 17.23
CA LYS A 45 7.77 -4.01 16.87
C LYS A 45 6.93 -3.92 15.60
N TYR A 46 6.14 -2.87 15.42
CA TYR A 46 5.44 -2.65 14.13
C TYR A 46 6.39 -2.49 12.95
N ILE A 47 7.53 -1.81 13.09
CA ILE A 47 8.52 -1.74 12.00
C ILE A 47 9.05 -3.14 11.66
N GLN A 48 9.33 -3.98 12.67
CA GLN A 48 9.79 -5.35 12.46
C GLN A 48 8.75 -6.18 11.71
N ILE A 49 7.48 -6.12 12.13
CA ILE A 49 6.35 -6.80 11.49
C ILE A 49 6.17 -6.28 10.07
N LEU A 50 6.19 -4.97 9.87
CA LEU A 50 6.06 -4.33 8.56
C LEU A 50 7.15 -4.83 7.59
N ARG A 51 8.39 -4.93 8.05
CA ARG A 51 9.51 -5.47 7.25
C ARG A 51 9.34 -6.93 6.92
N LYS A 52 8.82 -7.73 7.86
CA LYS A 52 8.54 -9.14 7.63
C LYS A 52 7.43 -9.30 6.57
N LEU A 53 6.33 -8.57 6.74
CA LEU A 53 5.21 -8.57 5.80
C LEU A 53 5.58 -8.02 4.43
N GLU A 54 6.42 -6.97 4.34
CA GLU A 54 6.86 -6.41 3.05
C GLU A 54 7.74 -7.41 2.29
N ASN A 55 8.67 -8.07 2.97
CA ASN A 55 9.51 -9.11 2.35
C ASN A 55 8.67 -10.32 1.90
N ALA A 56 7.71 -10.75 2.72
CA ALA A 56 6.79 -11.82 2.37
C ALA A 56 5.94 -11.43 1.16
N PHE A 57 5.33 -10.24 1.17
CA PHE A 57 4.55 -9.71 0.06
C PHE A 57 5.40 -9.57 -1.21
N ASP A 58 6.62 -9.02 -1.13
CA ASP A 58 7.47 -8.77 -2.30
C ASP A 58 7.85 -10.06 -3.03
N GLN A 59 8.06 -11.15 -2.28
CA GLN A 59 8.52 -12.43 -2.82
C GLN A 59 7.40 -13.45 -3.05
N MET A 60 6.21 -13.23 -2.49
CA MET A 60 5.04 -14.08 -2.73
C MET A 60 4.63 -14.03 -4.21
N VAL A 61 4.32 -15.18 -4.80
CA VAL A 61 3.91 -15.27 -6.21
C VAL A 61 2.43 -15.60 -6.35
N HIS A 62 1.84 -16.21 -5.32
CA HIS A 62 0.43 -16.54 -5.29
C HIS A 62 -0.45 -15.27 -5.34
N PRO A 63 -1.34 -15.10 -6.34
CA PRO A 63 -2.06 -13.84 -6.56
C PRO A 63 -3.04 -13.50 -5.43
N GLN A 64 -3.85 -14.45 -4.95
CA GLN A 64 -4.82 -14.19 -3.87
C GLN A 64 -4.13 -13.86 -2.54
N LYS A 65 -3.15 -14.67 -2.10
CA LYS A 65 -2.33 -14.36 -0.91
C LYS A 65 -1.71 -12.97 -0.96
N ARG A 66 -1.21 -12.52 -2.13
CA ARG A 66 -0.67 -11.15 -2.27
C ARG A 66 -1.73 -10.08 -1.99
N LEU A 67 -2.98 -10.28 -2.43
CA LEU A 67 -4.08 -9.34 -2.16
C LEU A 67 -4.36 -9.24 -0.66
N ASP A 68 -4.43 -10.38 0.03
CA ASP A 68 -4.72 -10.41 1.48
C ASP A 68 -3.52 -9.90 2.30
N MET A 69 -2.28 -10.27 1.94
CA MET A 69 -1.05 -9.70 2.51
C MET A 69 -0.99 -8.19 2.36
N ARG A 70 -1.41 -7.64 1.21
CA ARG A 70 -1.41 -6.20 0.97
C ARG A 70 -2.32 -5.47 1.96
N LYS A 71 -3.51 -6.01 2.23
CA LYS A 71 -4.43 -5.45 3.24
C LYS A 71 -3.78 -5.41 4.62
N ALA A 72 -3.15 -6.52 5.04
CA ALA A 72 -2.44 -6.59 6.32
C ALA A 72 -1.27 -5.61 6.39
N LEU A 73 -0.50 -5.48 5.30
CA LEU A 73 0.62 -4.55 5.21
C LEU A 73 0.16 -3.09 5.30
N GLU A 74 -0.87 -2.70 4.54
CA GLU A 74 -1.44 -1.36 4.57
C GLU A 74 -2.03 -1.01 5.95
N ALA A 75 -2.70 -1.97 6.59
CA ALA A 75 -3.21 -1.81 7.95
C ALA A 75 -2.08 -1.66 8.99
N CYS A 76 -1.02 -2.48 8.89
CA CYS A 76 0.17 -2.40 9.74
C CYS A 76 0.90 -1.05 9.58
N MET A 77 1.08 -0.57 8.34
CA MET A 77 1.67 0.76 8.08
C MET A 77 0.84 1.88 8.70
N GLY A 78 -0.48 1.85 8.49
CA GLY A 78 -1.37 2.85 9.05
C GLY A 78 -1.30 2.89 10.58
N ARG A 79 -1.32 1.71 11.23
CA ARG A 79 -1.19 1.60 12.68
C ARG A 79 0.15 2.11 13.20
N MET A 80 1.25 1.74 12.53
CA MET A 80 2.59 2.23 12.84
C MET A 80 2.66 3.76 12.82
N LEU A 81 2.04 4.41 11.83
CA LEU A 81 1.99 5.88 11.73
C LEU A 81 1.09 6.53 12.80
N GLU A 82 -0.02 5.91 13.18
CA GLU A 82 -0.85 6.39 14.31
C GLU A 82 -0.06 6.41 15.62
N ILE A 83 0.70 5.34 15.88
CA ILE A 83 1.55 5.22 17.07
C ILE A 83 2.70 6.22 16.99
N ARG A 84 3.32 6.37 15.82
CA ARG A 84 4.37 7.37 15.59
C ARG A 84 3.88 8.77 15.93
N HIS A 85 2.69 9.14 15.46
CA HIS A 85 2.06 10.42 15.78
C HIS A 85 1.79 10.58 17.27
N TRP A 86 1.34 9.52 17.93
CA TRP A 86 1.14 9.52 19.39
C TRP A 86 2.45 9.71 20.16
N MET A 87 3.52 9.05 19.74
CA MET A 87 4.84 9.22 20.34
C MET A 87 5.35 10.66 20.22
N VAL A 88 5.06 11.37 19.13
CA VAL A 88 5.41 12.81 18.99
C VAL A 88 4.70 13.64 20.06
N LYS A 89 3.41 13.39 20.31
CA LYS A 89 2.65 14.09 21.36
C LYS A 89 3.25 13.84 22.74
N LEU A 90 3.57 12.58 23.06
CA LEU A 90 4.24 12.21 24.31
C LEU A 90 5.64 12.85 24.43
N ASN A 91 6.33 13.03 23.30
CA ASN A 91 7.64 13.67 23.23
C ASN A 91 7.58 15.20 23.14
N ARG A 92 6.64 15.84 23.84
CA ARG A 92 6.49 17.31 23.88
C ARG A 92 6.30 17.96 22.51
N ASN A 93 5.70 17.24 21.56
CA ASN A 93 5.52 17.63 20.15
C ASN A 93 6.82 17.83 19.36
N LEU A 94 7.90 17.16 19.77
CA LEU A 94 9.13 17.10 18.98
C LEU A 94 9.06 15.92 18.01
N ASP A 95 9.16 16.22 16.71
CA ASP A 95 9.02 15.22 15.64
C ASP A 95 10.10 14.14 15.72
N PHE A 96 11.32 14.49 16.16
CA PHE A 96 12.45 13.56 16.23
C PHE A 96 12.58 12.98 17.63
N ILE A 97 12.47 11.64 17.70
CA ILE A 97 12.51 10.87 18.94
C ILE A 97 13.81 10.08 18.97
N ASN A 98 14.52 10.14 20.09
CA ASN A 98 15.74 9.38 20.31
C ASN A 98 15.39 8.01 20.90
N LEU A 99 15.83 6.95 20.22
CA LEU A 99 15.47 5.57 20.53
C LEU A 99 16.72 4.72 20.87
N ASP A 100 17.89 5.34 21.02
CA ASP A 100 19.18 4.68 21.25
C ASP A 100 19.20 3.85 22.54
N ASP A 101 18.75 4.40 23.67
CA ASP A 101 18.64 3.64 24.93
C ASP A 101 17.70 2.44 24.80
N ILE A 102 16.55 2.64 24.13
CA ILE A 102 15.52 1.59 23.94
C ILE A 102 16.06 0.47 23.04
N LEU A 103 16.80 0.81 21.98
CA LEU A 103 17.44 -0.17 21.12
C LEU A 103 18.48 -1.00 21.88
N VAL A 104 19.25 -0.38 22.78
CA VAL A 104 20.23 -1.08 23.63
C VAL A 104 19.51 -2.07 24.56
N ASP A 105 18.42 -1.63 25.20
CA ASP A 105 17.62 -2.48 26.10
C ASP A 105 17.01 -3.68 25.34
N LEU A 106 16.52 -3.45 24.12
CA LEU A 106 15.98 -4.50 23.25
C LEU A 106 17.06 -5.34 22.56
N LYS A 107 18.35 -5.01 22.72
CA LYS A 107 19.51 -5.65 22.06
C LYS A 107 19.39 -5.63 20.52
N LEU A 108 18.88 -4.54 19.97
CA LEU A 108 18.66 -4.35 18.55
C LEU A 108 19.68 -3.39 17.95
N THR A 109 19.99 -3.58 16.67
CA THR A 109 20.82 -2.64 15.91
C THR A 109 19.95 -1.50 15.34
N PRO A 110 20.52 -0.30 15.11
CA PRO A 110 19.77 0.82 14.55
C PRO A 110 19.19 0.56 13.15
N GLU A 111 19.70 -0.44 12.42
CA GLU A 111 19.16 -0.89 11.14
C GLU A 111 17.69 -1.33 11.25
N VAL A 112 17.23 -1.75 12.44
CA VAL A 112 15.82 -2.11 12.68
C VAL A 112 14.88 -0.92 12.52
N LEU A 113 15.36 0.32 12.72
CA LEU A 113 14.55 1.53 12.56
C LEU A 113 14.36 1.95 11.09
N GLU A 114 15.04 1.30 10.14
CA GLU A 114 14.84 1.59 8.72
C GLU A 114 13.47 1.07 8.24
N ILE A 115 12.56 2.00 7.99
CA ILE A 115 11.22 1.66 7.51
C ILE A 115 11.31 1.24 6.03
N PRO A 116 10.89 0.01 5.69
CA PRO A 116 10.87 -0.45 4.30
C PRO A 116 9.77 0.30 3.53
N ILE A 117 10.11 0.81 2.34
CA ILE A 117 9.14 1.43 1.43
C ILE A 117 8.55 0.32 0.55
N PRO A 118 7.24 0.06 0.60
CA PRO A 118 6.65 -1.01 -0.19
C PRO A 118 6.87 -0.79 -1.69
N LYS A 119 7.44 -1.80 -2.35
CA LYS A 119 7.84 -1.69 -3.77
C LYS A 119 6.65 -1.50 -4.72
N TYR A 120 5.45 -1.96 -4.35
CA TYR A 120 4.24 -1.81 -5.16
C TYR A 120 3.83 -0.34 -5.38
N PHE A 121 4.28 0.61 -4.55
CA PHE A 121 4.05 2.05 -4.78
C PHE A 121 4.62 2.54 -6.12
N ILE A 122 5.70 1.90 -6.59
CA ILE A 122 6.33 2.17 -7.87
C ILE A 122 5.86 1.14 -8.91
N GLU A 123 5.80 -0.14 -8.56
CA GLU A 123 5.47 -1.21 -9.51
C GLU A 123 4.07 -1.07 -10.11
N ASP A 124 3.05 -0.75 -9.29
CA ASP A 124 1.66 -0.59 -9.76
C ASP A 124 1.53 0.59 -10.74
N ARG A 125 2.38 1.61 -10.58
CA ARG A 125 2.41 2.83 -11.42
C ARG A 125 3.52 2.81 -12.46
N ALA A 126 4.24 1.69 -12.64
CA ALA A 126 5.44 1.66 -13.47
C ALA A 126 5.17 2.06 -14.92
N LYS A 127 4.02 1.63 -15.48
CA LYS A 127 3.59 2.04 -16.83
C LYS A 127 3.31 3.54 -16.91
N GLU A 128 2.59 4.08 -15.92
CA GLU A 128 2.27 5.51 -15.86
C GLU A 128 3.55 6.35 -15.76
N LEU A 129 4.51 5.93 -14.93
CA LEU A 129 5.80 6.61 -14.78
C LEU A 129 6.63 6.56 -16.07
N ASP A 130 6.72 5.39 -16.72
CA ASP A 130 7.43 5.21 -18.00
C ASP A 130 6.80 6.04 -19.12
N ASP A 131 5.47 6.10 -19.21
CA ASP A 131 4.76 6.95 -20.19
C ASP A 131 5.01 8.44 -19.93
N ARG A 132 5.06 8.87 -18.65
CA ARG A 132 5.36 10.25 -18.26
C ARG A 132 6.80 10.63 -18.57
N ASP A 133 7.75 9.75 -18.31
CA ASP A 133 9.17 9.97 -18.58
C ASP A 133 9.42 10.08 -20.10
N LYS A 134 8.86 9.17 -20.90
CA LYS A 134 8.91 9.24 -22.37
C LYS A 134 8.30 10.54 -22.91
N PHE A 135 7.17 10.96 -22.34
CA PHE A 135 6.53 12.21 -22.73
C PHE A 135 7.42 13.42 -22.42
N LEU A 136 8.05 13.43 -21.24
CA LEU A 136 9.00 14.48 -20.86
C LEU A 136 10.23 14.51 -21.77
N GLU A 137 10.82 13.36 -22.06
CA GLU A 137 11.98 13.24 -22.96
C GLU A 137 11.66 13.80 -24.35
N ALA A 138 10.49 13.46 -24.91
CA ALA A 138 10.04 14.00 -26.19
C ALA A 138 9.86 15.53 -26.17
N LEU A 139 9.39 16.11 -25.06
CA LEU A 139 9.27 17.56 -24.91
C LEU A 139 10.63 18.25 -24.78
N ILE A 140 11.56 17.67 -24.02
CA ILE A 140 12.92 18.20 -23.85
C ILE A 140 13.65 18.22 -25.20
N GLU A 141 13.53 17.15 -25.99
CA GLU A 141 14.09 17.06 -27.34
C GLU A 141 13.48 18.13 -28.27
N LYS A 142 12.14 18.27 -28.25
CA LYS A 142 11.42 19.23 -29.07
C LYS A 142 11.84 20.68 -28.78
N TYR A 143 12.00 21.05 -27.51
CA TYR A 143 12.37 22.41 -27.11
C TYR A 143 13.88 22.64 -26.96
N LYS A 144 14.72 21.61 -27.17
CA LYS A 144 16.19 21.65 -27.05
C LYS A 144 16.67 22.26 -25.74
N VAL A 145 15.96 21.98 -24.66
CA VAL A 145 16.30 22.45 -23.32
C VAL A 145 17.46 21.59 -22.84
N LYS A 146 18.60 22.21 -22.52
CA LYS A 146 19.74 21.47 -21.94
C LYS A 146 19.31 20.96 -20.57
N GLY A 147 19.23 19.64 -20.42
CA GLY A 147 19.07 19.01 -19.11
C GLY A 147 20.16 19.45 -18.14
N MET A 148 19.86 19.39 -16.83
CA MET A 148 20.78 19.78 -15.78
C MET A 148 22.14 19.12 -16.02
N GLN A 149 23.19 19.92 -16.26
CA GLN A 149 24.53 19.42 -16.04
C GLN A 149 24.57 19.04 -14.56
N ASN A 150 24.89 17.77 -14.26
CA ASN A 150 25.17 17.33 -12.90
C ASN A 150 26.26 18.23 -12.33
N ASN A 151 25.86 19.37 -11.76
CA ASN A 151 26.75 20.18 -10.97
C ASN A 151 27.09 19.25 -9.79
N PRO A 152 28.36 18.83 -9.66
CA PRO A 152 28.73 17.98 -8.55
C PRO A 152 28.27 18.71 -7.30
N ILE A 153 27.45 18.02 -6.50
CA ILE A 153 26.93 18.50 -5.22
C ILE A 153 28.06 19.27 -4.54
N ILE A 154 27.90 20.59 -4.45
CA ILE A 154 28.83 21.42 -3.70
C ILE A 154 28.63 20.96 -2.27
N LYS A 155 29.53 20.10 -1.79
CA LYS A 155 29.63 19.76 -0.39
C LYS A 155 29.95 21.05 0.33
N ILE A 156 28.93 21.74 0.83
CA ILE A 156 29.10 22.77 1.84
C ILE A 156 29.42 21.99 3.13
N GLY A 157 30.66 21.52 3.22
CA GLY A 157 31.23 21.08 4.48
C GLY A 157 31.43 22.28 5.40
N ALA A 158 31.53 22.02 6.70
CA ALA A 158 31.91 23.01 7.71
C ALA A 158 33.07 23.90 7.22
N PRO A 159 33.13 25.18 7.62
CA PRO A 159 34.19 26.08 7.22
C PRO A 159 35.55 25.41 7.46
N LEU A 160 36.32 25.26 6.39
CA LEU A 160 37.64 24.64 6.40
C LEU A 160 38.52 25.41 7.40
N ASN A 161 39.10 24.74 8.39
CA ASN A 161 40.01 25.37 9.35
C ASN A 161 41.17 26.05 8.61
N GLU A 162 41.64 27.20 9.09
CA GLU A 162 42.68 27.98 8.42
C GLU A 162 43.96 27.16 8.18
N GLU A 163 44.35 26.32 9.13
CA GLU A 163 45.52 25.43 9.01
C GLU A 163 45.32 24.37 7.92
N GLU A 164 44.12 23.79 7.81
CA GLU A 164 43.79 22.82 6.77
C GLU A 164 43.74 23.49 5.39
N ALA A 165 43.21 24.72 5.32
CA ALA A 165 43.20 25.53 4.11
C ALA A 165 44.62 25.82 3.62
N ILE A 166 45.52 26.25 4.52
CA ILE A 166 46.93 26.48 4.20
C ILE A 166 47.60 25.19 3.71
N LEU A 167 47.39 24.07 4.40
CA LEU A 167 47.97 22.79 4.03
C LEU A 167 47.48 22.33 2.63
N MET A 168 46.19 22.49 2.35
CA MET A 168 45.61 22.16 1.05
C MET A 168 46.19 23.02 -0.08
N ILE A 169 46.31 24.33 0.13
CA ILE A 169 46.92 25.25 -0.84
C ILE A 169 48.38 24.87 -1.08
N GLN A 170 49.16 24.61 -0.03
CA GLN A 170 50.57 24.21 -0.16
C GLN A 170 50.72 22.86 -0.87
N LYS A 171 49.90 21.86 -0.56
CA LYS A 171 49.89 20.56 -1.26
C LYS A 171 49.56 20.73 -2.73
N ASN A 172 48.52 21.51 -3.05
CA ASN A 172 48.09 21.75 -4.42
C ASN A 172 49.14 22.55 -5.21
N GLU A 173 49.79 23.54 -4.62
CA GLU A 173 50.85 24.32 -5.25
C GLU A 173 52.12 23.49 -5.46
N ARG A 174 52.54 22.68 -4.48
CA ARG A 174 53.63 21.70 -4.67
C ARG A 174 53.31 20.71 -5.79
N GLY A 175 52.05 20.23 -5.85
CA GLY A 175 51.57 19.36 -6.91
C GLY A 175 51.54 20.04 -8.28
N ARG A 176 51.16 21.31 -8.36
CA ARG A 176 51.22 22.13 -9.58
C ARG A 176 52.67 22.29 -10.04
N GLN A 177 53.58 22.67 -9.15
CA GLN A 177 55.00 22.83 -9.47
C GLN A 177 55.64 21.51 -9.94
N ALA A 178 55.31 20.40 -9.29
CA ALA A 178 55.79 19.08 -9.71
C ALA A 178 55.27 18.72 -11.11
N ARG A 179 53.98 18.97 -11.39
CA ARG A 179 53.39 18.75 -12.72
C ARG A 179 54.03 19.63 -13.78
N GLU A 180 54.31 20.90 -13.48
CA GLU A 180 54.95 21.81 -14.43
C GLU A 180 56.39 21.40 -14.72
N ARG A 181 57.17 21.03 -13.70
CA ARG A 181 58.52 20.47 -13.88
C ARG A 181 58.48 19.18 -14.71
N ALA A 182 57.54 18.29 -14.44
CA ALA A 182 57.37 17.05 -15.21
C ALA A 182 56.97 17.34 -16.67
N ARG A 183 56.10 18.33 -16.89
CA ARG A 183 55.70 18.79 -18.23
C ARG A 183 56.89 19.35 -19.00
N LEU A 184 57.69 20.23 -18.38
CA LEU A 184 58.92 20.77 -18.98
C LEU A 184 59.93 19.67 -19.28
N ALA A 185 60.14 18.73 -18.35
CA ALA A 185 61.01 17.58 -18.58
C ALA A 185 60.52 16.69 -19.74
N ALA A 186 59.20 16.48 -19.86
CA ALA A 186 58.61 15.74 -20.97
C ALA A 186 58.76 16.48 -22.30
N ILE A 187 58.58 17.82 -22.33
CA ILE A 187 58.82 18.66 -23.51
C ILE A 187 60.28 18.57 -23.94
N ASN A 188 61.23 18.74 -23.02
CA ASN A 188 62.66 18.65 -23.30
C ASN A 188 63.04 17.26 -23.81
N LYS A 189 62.49 16.20 -23.21
CA LYS A 189 62.70 14.82 -23.69
C LYS A 189 62.13 14.63 -25.09
N LYS A 190 60.95 15.19 -25.39
CA LYS A 190 60.34 15.13 -26.72
C LYS A 190 61.14 15.92 -27.75
N GLN A 191 61.67 17.09 -27.39
CA GLN A 191 62.56 17.88 -28.24
C GLN A 191 63.86 17.11 -28.53
N ARG A 192 64.51 16.55 -27.52
CA ARG A 192 65.68 15.66 -27.72
C ARG A 192 65.36 14.47 -28.60
N GLN A 193 64.21 13.84 -28.44
CA GLN A 193 63.77 12.74 -29.32
C GLN A 193 63.50 13.21 -30.76
N ILE A 194 63.02 14.45 -30.97
CA ILE A 194 62.83 15.03 -32.29
C ILE A 194 64.18 15.37 -32.92
N GLU A 195 65.14 15.90 -32.16
CA GLU A 195 66.51 16.14 -32.61
C GLU A 195 67.23 14.83 -32.95
N ASP A 196 67.17 13.82 -32.08
CA ASP A 196 67.66 12.47 -32.36
C ASP A 196 66.97 11.85 -33.58
N ARG A 197 65.65 12.08 -33.73
CA ARG A 197 64.90 11.61 -34.90
C ARG A 197 65.37 12.34 -36.14
N ARG A 198 65.56 13.66 -36.11
CA ARG A 198 66.13 14.46 -37.22
C ARG A 198 67.54 13.98 -37.59
N LEU A 199 68.37 13.63 -36.60
CA LEU A 199 69.69 13.04 -36.82
C LEU A 199 69.60 11.64 -37.48
N ARG A 200 68.50 10.92 -37.28
CA ARG A 200 68.19 9.61 -37.88
C ARG A 200 67.31 9.70 -39.14
N MET A 201 66.80 10.88 -39.51
CA MET A 201 65.99 11.09 -40.71
C MET A 201 66.92 10.98 -41.92
N GLY A 202 66.97 9.78 -42.48
CA GLY A 202 67.89 9.39 -43.56
C GLY A 202 68.10 7.87 -43.62
N VAL A 203 67.84 7.15 -42.52
CA VAL A 203 67.83 5.68 -42.51
C VAL A 203 66.39 5.20 -42.75
N THR A 204 66.08 4.82 -43.98
CA THR A 204 64.86 4.08 -44.30
C THR A 204 64.92 2.73 -43.59
N LEU A 205 64.00 2.50 -42.66
CA LEU A 205 63.92 1.23 -41.95
C LEU A 205 63.55 0.14 -42.94
N SER A 206 64.35 -0.92 -43.04
CA SER A 206 64.00 -2.06 -43.88
C SER A 206 62.66 -2.67 -43.43
N HIS A 207 61.91 -3.30 -44.34
CA HIS A 207 60.65 -3.99 -44.01
C HIS A 207 60.82 -4.97 -42.85
N ASP A 208 61.93 -5.71 -42.85
CA ASP A 208 62.28 -6.65 -41.78
C ASP A 208 62.57 -5.97 -40.44
N GLU A 209 63.22 -4.80 -40.47
CA GLU A 209 63.51 -4.04 -39.27
C GLU A 209 62.25 -3.39 -38.69
N ALA A 210 61.32 -2.95 -39.55
CA ALA A 210 60.01 -2.47 -39.16
C ALA A 210 59.18 -3.58 -38.51
N ALA A 211 59.12 -4.76 -39.15
CA ALA A 211 58.44 -5.93 -38.63
C ALA A 211 59.02 -6.35 -37.27
N ARG A 212 60.35 -6.41 -37.12
CA ARG A 212 61.02 -6.72 -35.84
C ARG A 212 60.66 -5.73 -34.73
N ARG A 213 60.59 -4.43 -35.03
CA ARG A 213 60.20 -3.41 -34.04
C ARG A 213 58.75 -3.56 -33.60
N ILE A 214 57.83 -3.83 -34.53
CA ILE A 214 56.41 -4.06 -34.22
C ILE A 214 56.26 -5.32 -33.37
N GLN A 215 56.90 -6.42 -33.78
CA GLN A 215 56.87 -7.68 -33.03
C GLN A 215 57.46 -7.52 -31.63
N SER A 216 58.58 -6.80 -31.49
CA SER A 216 59.19 -6.50 -30.19
C SER A 216 58.25 -5.68 -29.30
N ALA A 217 57.56 -4.68 -29.86
CA ALA A 217 56.59 -3.87 -29.11
C ALA A 217 55.40 -4.71 -28.62
N ILE A 218 54.83 -5.56 -29.47
CA ILE A 218 53.72 -6.46 -29.12
C ILE A 218 54.16 -7.48 -28.07
N ARG A 219 55.31 -8.14 -28.27
CA ARG A 219 55.87 -9.09 -27.28
C ARG A 219 56.11 -8.40 -25.93
N GLY A 220 56.64 -7.18 -25.95
CA GLY A 220 56.83 -6.37 -24.76
C GLY A 220 55.51 -6.01 -24.06
N TRP A 221 54.45 -5.69 -24.80
CA TRP A 221 53.12 -5.43 -24.22
C TRP A 221 52.51 -6.70 -23.61
N LEU A 222 52.56 -7.82 -24.33
CA LEU A 222 52.09 -9.12 -23.83
C LEU A 222 52.83 -9.52 -22.56
N TRP A 223 54.16 -9.32 -22.51
CA TRP A 223 54.98 -9.62 -21.35
C TRP A 223 54.66 -8.72 -20.17
N ARG A 224 54.53 -7.40 -20.37
CA ARG A 224 54.11 -6.48 -19.31
C ARG A 224 52.71 -6.78 -18.79
N ARG A 225 51.77 -7.16 -19.66
CA ARG A 225 50.43 -7.59 -19.26
C ARG A 225 50.50 -8.85 -18.39
N ARG A 226 51.28 -9.85 -18.82
CA ARG A 226 51.50 -11.08 -18.06
C ARG A 226 52.13 -10.80 -16.69
N ILE A 227 53.20 -10.02 -16.63
CA ILE A 227 53.84 -9.62 -15.36
C ILE A 227 52.83 -8.93 -14.45
N LYS A 228 52.02 -8.00 -14.99
CA LYS A 228 51.00 -7.31 -14.21
C LYS A 228 49.95 -8.28 -13.68
N ASP A 229 49.48 -9.19 -14.51
CA ASP A 229 48.50 -10.21 -14.13
C ASP A 229 49.07 -11.15 -13.06
N ASP A 230 50.33 -11.57 -13.18
CA ASP A 230 50.99 -12.45 -12.23
C ASP A 230 51.33 -11.74 -10.91
N ALA A 231 51.76 -10.48 -10.96
CA ALA A 231 51.92 -9.63 -9.77
C ALA A 231 50.58 -9.40 -9.07
N ASP A 232 49.49 -9.19 -9.82
CA ASP A 232 48.15 -9.07 -9.25
C ASP A 232 47.69 -10.40 -8.60
N LYS A 233 47.98 -11.55 -9.21
CA LYS A 233 47.72 -12.88 -8.61
C LYS A 233 48.55 -13.11 -7.35
N GLU A 234 49.81 -12.69 -7.35
CA GLU A 234 50.71 -12.79 -6.19
C GLU A 234 50.20 -11.91 -5.04
N LEU A 235 49.79 -10.67 -5.30
CA LEU A 235 49.16 -9.80 -4.31
C LEU A 235 47.88 -10.42 -3.73
N VAL A 236 47.10 -11.11 -4.56
CA VAL A 236 45.91 -11.86 -4.11
C VAL A 236 46.30 -13.09 -3.29
N PHE A 237 47.35 -13.81 -3.67
CA PHE A 237 47.85 -14.99 -2.97
C PHE A 237 48.41 -14.66 -1.58
N ILE A 238 49.18 -13.57 -1.47
CA ILE A 238 49.76 -13.07 -0.22
C ILE A 238 48.70 -12.39 0.66
N GLY A 239 47.51 -12.06 0.11
CA GLY A 239 46.41 -11.43 0.84
C GLY A 239 46.48 -9.90 0.92
N MET A 240 47.39 -9.27 0.16
CA MET A 240 47.47 -7.80 0.03
C MET A 240 46.37 -7.22 -0.89
N LYS A 241 45.74 -8.06 -1.71
CA LYS A 241 44.60 -7.71 -2.56
C LYS A 241 43.48 -8.72 -2.36
N PRO A 242 42.22 -8.30 -2.18
CA PRO A 242 41.12 -9.25 -2.08
C PRO A 242 40.98 -10.04 -3.38
N LYS A 243 40.63 -11.33 -3.27
CA LYS A 243 40.31 -12.16 -4.45
C LYS A 243 39.22 -11.47 -5.28
N PRO A 244 39.37 -11.37 -6.62
CA PRO A 244 38.32 -10.84 -7.48
C PRO A 244 37.02 -11.62 -7.26
N ARG A 245 35.89 -10.92 -7.11
CA ARG A 245 34.59 -11.58 -6.97
C ARG A 245 34.29 -12.37 -8.25
N GLU A 246 34.05 -13.67 -8.12
CA GLU A 246 33.60 -14.50 -9.23
C GLU A 246 32.16 -14.13 -9.59
N LEU A 247 31.96 -13.24 -10.57
CA LEU A 247 30.63 -12.74 -10.97
C LEU A 247 29.57 -13.83 -11.21
N LYS A 248 29.98 -15.03 -11.64
CA LYS A 248 29.06 -16.16 -11.88
C LYS A 248 28.59 -16.88 -10.61
N LYS A 249 29.37 -16.81 -9.53
CA LYS A 249 29.05 -17.41 -8.23
C LYS A 249 28.70 -16.35 -7.19
N ASP A 250 28.58 -15.09 -7.59
CA ASP A 250 28.21 -14.02 -6.68
C ASP A 250 26.76 -14.24 -6.21
N PRO A 251 26.53 -14.52 -4.91
CA PRO A 251 25.20 -14.74 -4.38
C PRO A 251 24.28 -13.54 -4.62
N GLN A 252 24.82 -12.31 -4.58
CA GLN A 252 24.05 -11.09 -4.79
C GLN A 252 23.51 -10.98 -6.21
N LEU A 253 24.31 -11.39 -7.20
CA LEU A 253 23.87 -11.41 -8.60
C LEU A 253 22.83 -12.51 -8.85
N HIS A 254 23.00 -13.66 -8.20
CA HIS A 254 22.04 -14.75 -8.30
C HIS A 254 20.69 -14.38 -7.67
N GLU A 255 20.72 -13.78 -6.48
CA GLU A 255 19.55 -13.24 -5.80
C GLU A 255 18.85 -12.18 -6.66
N ALA A 256 19.59 -11.20 -7.20
CA ALA A 256 19.01 -10.19 -8.09
C ALA A 256 18.32 -10.79 -9.32
N LYS A 257 18.91 -11.83 -9.93
CA LYS A 257 18.28 -12.57 -11.04
C LYS A 257 17.03 -13.32 -10.60
N ASN A 258 17.06 -13.93 -9.42
CA ASN A 258 15.90 -14.63 -8.86
C ASN A 258 14.77 -13.64 -8.59
N MET A 259 15.04 -12.49 -7.97
CA MET A 259 14.04 -11.44 -7.76
C MET A 259 13.39 -11.00 -9.09
N MET A 260 14.19 -10.73 -10.13
CA MET A 260 13.66 -10.36 -11.46
C MET A 260 12.78 -11.46 -12.06
N ARG A 261 13.16 -12.72 -11.88
CA ARG A 261 12.34 -13.86 -12.31
C ARG A 261 11.03 -13.91 -11.51
N THR A 262 11.07 -13.76 -10.19
CA THR A 262 9.90 -13.76 -9.32
C THR A 262 8.91 -12.68 -9.74
N LYS A 263 9.39 -11.46 -10.03
CA LYS A 263 8.55 -10.36 -10.55
C LYS A 263 7.85 -10.68 -11.86
N ARG A 264 8.54 -11.38 -12.78
CA ARG A 264 7.91 -11.83 -14.03
C ARG A 264 6.78 -12.83 -13.76
N VAL A 265 7.03 -13.81 -12.89
CA VAL A 265 6.02 -14.85 -12.57
C VAL A 265 4.83 -14.25 -11.82
N GLN A 266 5.05 -13.27 -10.93
CA GLN A 266 3.96 -12.53 -10.27
C GLN A 266 3.01 -11.88 -11.29
N LEU A 267 3.57 -11.22 -12.32
CA LEU A 267 2.78 -10.61 -13.38
C LEU A 267 2.02 -11.65 -14.21
N GLU A 268 2.65 -12.79 -14.50
CA GLU A 268 2.00 -13.90 -15.23
C GLU A 268 0.83 -14.47 -14.42
N HIS A 269 1.02 -14.81 -13.14
CA HIS A 269 -0.03 -15.36 -12.29
C HIS A 269 -1.15 -14.37 -12.00
N ALA A 270 -0.85 -13.08 -11.86
CA ALA A 270 -1.87 -12.05 -11.69
C ALA A 270 -2.78 -11.97 -12.93
N ARG A 271 -2.21 -12.01 -14.14
CA ARG A 271 -3.00 -12.05 -15.39
C ARG A 271 -3.83 -13.32 -15.51
N GLU A 272 -3.23 -14.48 -15.22
CA GLU A 272 -3.96 -15.76 -15.22
C GLU A 272 -5.14 -15.73 -14.24
N TYR A 273 -4.96 -15.12 -13.05
CA TYR A 273 -6.01 -14.94 -12.06
C TYR A 273 -7.12 -14.00 -12.57
N ASP A 274 -6.78 -12.83 -13.11
CA ASP A 274 -7.77 -11.87 -13.63
C ASP A 274 -8.63 -12.48 -14.76
N GLU A 275 -8.00 -13.21 -15.69
CA GLU A 275 -8.69 -13.93 -16.76
C GLU A 275 -9.57 -15.06 -16.21
N ALA A 276 -9.07 -15.80 -15.20
CA ALA A 276 -9.82 -16.87 -14.56
C ALA A 276 -11.04 -16.37 -13.79
N VAL A 277 -10.96 -15.23 -13.10
CA VAL A 277 -12.10 -14.62 -12.41
C VAL A 277 -13.25 -14.33 -13.39
N VAL A 278 -12.94 -13.76 -14.56
CA VAL A 278 -13.95 -13.50 -15.60
C VAL A 278 -14.51 -14.80 -16.16
N SER A 279 -13.65 -15.76 -16.49
CA SER A 279 -14.06 -17.06 -17.05
C SER A 279 -14.92 -17.87 -16.08
N LEU A 280 -14.52 -17.95 -14.82
CA LEU A 280 -15.25 -18.66 -13.76
C LEU A 280 -16.59 -17.98 -13.49
N LYS A 281 -16.64 -16.65 -13.39
CA LYS A 281 -17.90 -15.92 -13.22
C LYS A 281 -18.90 -16.24 -14.33
N GLN A 282 -18.45 -16.28 -15.59
CA GLN A 282 -19.31 -16.65 -16.71
C GLN A 282 -19.80 -18.10 -16.60
N LYS A 283 -18.91 -19.06 -16.33
CA LYS A 283 -19.29 -20.48 -16.16
C LYS A 283 -20.27 -20.69 -15.02
N MET A 284 -20.11 -19.96 -13.92
CA MET A 284 -21.03 -20.05 -12.76
C MET A 284 -22.41 -19.51 -13.10
N ARG A 285 -22.50 -18.42 -13.86
CA ARG A 285 -23.78 -17.90 -14.36
C ARG A 285 -24.49 -18.89 -15.29
N GLU A 286 -23.73 -19.65 -16.09
CA GLU A 286 -24.28 -20.64 -17.02
C GLU A 286 -24.72 -21.94 -16.31
N LEU A 287 -23.92 -22.43 -15.34
CA LEU A 287 -24.17 -23.69 -14.63
C LEU A 287 -25.10 -23.52 -13.43
N GLU A 288 -24.70 -22.72 -12.45
CA GLU A 288 -25.42 -22.54 -11.18
C GLU A 288 -26.50 -21.43 -11.30
N GLY A 289 -26.42 -20.56 -12.30
CA GLY A 289 -27.32 -19.41 -12.41
C GLY A 289 -28.79 -19.76 -12.67
N GLN A 290 -29.08 -20.89 -13.31
CA GLN A 290 -30.47 -21.34 -13.48
C GLN A 290 -31.04 -21.85 -12.16
N ASP A 291 -30.28 -22.67 -11.43
CA ASP A 291 -30.67 -23.17 -10.12
C ASP A 291 -30.88 -22.02 -9.13
N MET A 292 -29.99 -21.01 -9.14
CA MET A 292 -30.16 -19.80 -8.33
C MET A 292 -31.45 -19.03 -8.70
N ARG A 293 -31.79 -18.93 -10.00
CA ARG A 293 -33.03 -18.29 -10.45
C ARG A 293 -34.25 -19.01 -9.89
N GLU A 294 -34.28 -20.34 -10.01
CA GLU A 294 -35.40 -21.17 -9.55
C GLU A 294 -35.59 -21.04 -8.03
N ILE A 295 -34.52 -21.13 -7.25
CA ILE A 295 -34.57 -20.95 -5.80
C ILE A 295 -35.16 -19.58 -5.42
N ILE A 296 -34.75 -18.51 -6.10
CA ILE A 296 -35.24 -17.16 -5.84
C ILE A 296 -36.71 -17.04 -6.26
N GLN A 297 -37.07 -17.49 -7.46
CA GLN A 297 -38.44 -17.47 -7.97
C GLN A 297 -39.39 -18.24 -7.06
N ASP A 298 -39.03 -19.44 -6.63
CA ASP A 298 -39.85 -20.27 -5.76
C ASP A 298 -40.09 -19.60 -4.40
N ARG A 299 -39.05 -18.97 -3.83
CA ARG A 299 -39.18 -18.26 -2.56
C ARG A 299 -40.07 -17.02 -2.69
N VAL A 300 -39.89 -16.25 -3.75
CA VAL A 300 -40.70 -15.06 -4.06
C VAL A 300 -42.15 -15.45 -4.35
N ASN A 301 -42.38 -16.52 -5.11
CA ASN A 301 -43.72 -17.04 -5.40
C ASN A 301 -44.43 -17.54 -4.14
N SER A 302 -43.71 -18.28 -3.28
CA SER A 302 -44.24 -18.75 -2.00
C SER A 302 -44.66 -17.60 -1.10
N TRP A 303 -43.83 -16.55 -1.02
CA TRP A 303 -44.15 -15.33 -0.28
C TRP A 303 -45.37 -14.60 -0.89
N PHE A 304 -45.42 -14.48 -2.21
CA PHE A 304 -46.51 -13.79 -2.90
C PHE A 304 -47.87 -14.51 -2.75
N ILE A 305 -47.88 -15.83 -2.81
CA ILE A 305 -49.08 -16.66 -2.59
C ILE A 305 -49.49 -16.61 -1.12
N GLY A 306 -48.54 -16.76 -0.20
CA GLY A 306 -48.80 -16.73 1.25
C GLY A 306 -49.27 -15.37 1.76
N GLY A 307 -48.86 -14.28 1.13
CA GLY A 307 -49.26 -12.91 1.47
C GLY A 307 -50.59 -12.46 0.85
N ARG A 308 -51.31 -13.33 0.14
CA ARG A 308 -52.63 -12.99 -0.43
C ARG A 308 -53.64 -12.72 0.68
N ASN A 309 -54.20 -11.51 0.72
CA ASN A 309 -55.22 -11.17 1.71
C ASN A 309 -56.48 -12.05 1.51
N PRO A 310 -56.89 -12.84 2.52
CA PRO A 310 -58.00 -13.80 2.37
C PRO A 310 -59.37 -13.12 2.19
N GLU A 311 -59.53 -11.89 2.68
CA GLU A 311 -60.80 -11.14 2.61
C GLU A 311 -60.89 -10.20 1.41
N THR A 312 -59.83 -9.46 1.11
CA THR A 312 -59.80 -8.51 -0.02
C THR A 312 -59.30 -9.13 -1.30
N GLY A 313 -58.67 -10.31 -1.26
CA GLY A 313 -58.08 -11.01 -2.41
C GLY A 313 -56.94 -10.27 -3.10
N GLU A 314 -56.44 -9.18 -2.51
CA GLU A 314 -55.36 -8.34 -3.03
C GLU A 314 -53.99 -8.94 -2.71
N TYR A 315 -53.06 -8.78 -3.64
CA TYR A 315 -51.69 -9.26 -3.50
C TYR A 315 -50.78 -8.17 -2.91
N PRO A 316 -49.78 -8.54 -2.09
CA PRO A 316 -48.80 -7.59 -1.56
C PRO A 316 -48.06 -6.84 -2.67
N ASP A 317 -47.60 -5.63 -2.37
CA ASP A 317 -46.67 -4.90 -3.24
C ASP A 317 -45.26 -5.48 -3.09
N PHE A 318 -44.59 -5.69 -4.24
CA PHE A 318 -43.23 -6.21 -4.24
C PHE A 318 -42.30 -5.14 -3.65
N PRO A 319 -41.39 -5.48 -2.71
CA PRO A 319 -40.52 -4.51 -2.04
C PRO A 319 -39.77 -3.63 -3.04
N GLU A 320 -39.59 -2.34 -2.75
CA GLU A 320 -38.91 -1.43 -3.67
C GLU A 320 -37.41 -1.78 -3.81
N ALA A 321 -36.80 -1.38 -4.93
CA ALA A 321 -35.37 -1.62 -5.16
C ALA A 321 -34.47 -0.90 -4.15
N GLU A 322 -34.94 0.24 -3.59
CA GLU A 322 -34.22 1.00 -2.57
C GLU A 322 -34.24 0.31 -1.19
N ASP A 323 -35.25 -0.50 -0.90
CA ASP A 323 -35.40 -1.26 0.37
C ASP A 323 -34.79 -2.67 0.31
N GLY A 324 -34.05 -2.99 -0.76
CA GLY A 324 -33.37 -4.27 -0.92
C GLY A 324 -34.14 -5.35 -1.71
N GLY A 325 -35.28 -5.03 -2.32
CA GLY A 325 -36.00 -5.93 -3.23
C GLY A 325 -36.36 -7.28 -2.59
N SER A 326 -36.10 -8.40 -3.26
CA SER A 326 -36.35 -9.73 -2.70
C SER A 326 -35.39 -10.16 -1.58
N LYS A 327 -34.37 -9.36 -1.24
CA LYS A 327 -33.44 -9.69 -0.14
C LYS A 327 -34.16 -9.85 1.20
N THR A 328 -35.18 -9.04 1.44
CA THR A 328 -36.07 -9.11 2.63
C THR A 328 -36.99 -10.33 2.61
N ILE A 329 -37.25 -10.90 1.44
CA ILE A 329 -38.08 -12.11 1.25
C ILE A 329 -37.22 -13.37 1.42
N LEU A 330 -35.99 -13.35 0.91
CA LEU A 330 -35.03 -14.46 0.97
C LEU A 330 -34.46 -14.64 2.38
N ASN A 331 -34.17 -13.54 3.09
CA ASN A 331 -33.74 -13.52 4.48
C ASN A 331 -34.63 -12.57 5.29
N PRO A 332 -35.80 -13.02 5.77
CA PRO A 332 -36.64 -12.20 6.63
C PRO A 332 -35.89 -11.87 7.93
N ALA A 333 -35.97 -10.61 8.36
CA ALA A 333 -35.41 -10.20 9.65
C ALA A 333 -36.03 -11.05 10.78
N PRO A 334 -35.25 -11.47 11.79
CA PRO A 334 -35.80 -12.20 12.92
C PRO A 334 -36.91 -11.36 13.57
N PRO A 335 -38.04 -11.98 13.98
CA PRO A 335 -39.15 -11.25 14.55
C PRO A 335 -38.69 -10.46 15.79
N PRO A 336 -39.18 -9.22 15.98
CA PRO A 336 -38.86 -8.46 17.18
C PRO A 336 -39.36 -9.21 18.42
N LEU A 337 -38.61 -9.13 19.52
CA LEU A 337 -38.87 -9.86 20.77
C LEU A 337 -40.30 -9.68 21.34
N SER A 338 -41.02 -8.64 20.89
CA SER A 338 -42.41 -8.36 21.24
C SER A 338 -43.42 -9.37 20.70
N SER A 339 -43.22 -9.94 19.51
CA SER A 339 -44.20 -10.87 18.91
C SER A 339 -44.14 -12.29 19.48
N LEU A 340 -43.06 -12.66 20.17
CA LEU A 340 -42.96 -13.93 20.90
C LEU A 340 -43.68 -13.91 22.26
N LEU A 341 -44.02 -12.72 22.76
CA LEU A 341 -44.75 -12.56 24.02
C LEU A 341 -46.28 -12.66 23.82
N ASP A 342 -46.79 -12.23 22.66
CA ASP A 342 -48.23 -12.29 22.35
C ASP A 342 -48.73 -13.73 22.09
N ASP A 343 -47.87 -14.63 21.60
CA ASP A 343 -48.22 -16.05 21.34
C ASP A 343 -48.31 -16.91 22.62
N LEU A 344 -47.81 -16.43 23.76
CA LEU A 344 -47.91 -17.11 25.06
C LEU A 344 -49.17 -16.73 25.87
N ASP A 345 -49.93 -15.72 25.43
CA ASP A 345 -51.11 -15.20 26.13
C ASP A 345 -52.44 -15.80 25.64
N LEU A 346 -52.42 -16.73 24.66
CA LEU A 346 -53.64 -17.31 24.06
C LEU A 346 -53.87 -18.82 24.30
N GLU A 347 -52.97 -19.54 24.95
CA GLU A 347 -53.19 -20.93 25.36
C GLU A 347 -52.98 -21.14 26.88
N GLY A 348 -54.07 -21.15 27.66
CA GLY A 348 -54.04 -21.74 29.01
C GLY A 348 -55.00 -21.19 30.06
N GLY A 349 -56.31 -21.23 29.82
CA GLY A 349 -57.32 -20.98 30.85
C GLY A 349 -57.81 -22.26 31.54
N GLY A 350 -57.37 -22.48 32.78
CA GLY A 350 -58.06 -23.27 33.81
C GLY A 350 -57.48 -24.68 34.08
N GLY A 351 -57.14 -25.08 35.30
CA GLY A 351 -57.18 -24.40 36.60
C GLY A 351 -57.15 -25.43 37.74
N GLY A 352 -56.37 -25.17 38.81
CA GLY A 352 -56.72 -25.63 40.17
C GLY A 352 -55.63 -26.29 41.03
N LYS A 353 -55.17 -25.52 42.03
CA LYS A 353 -54.80 -25.83 43.45
C LYS A 353 -53.79 -26.98 43.74
N GLY A 354 -52.73 -26.81 44.54
CA GLY A 354 -52.29 -25.71 45.41
C GLY A 354 -51.12 -26.15 46.31
N GLY A 355 -50.51 -25.19 47.03
CA GLY A 355 -49.51 -25.40 48.10
C GLY A 355 -48.09 -24.94 47.72
N LYS A 356 -47.68 -23.70 48.05
CA LYS A 356 -46.74 -23.33 49.15
C LYS A 356 -45.36 -24.00 48.98
N GLU A 357 -44.24 -23.28 48.81
CA GLU A 357 -43.69 -22.25 49.71
C GLU A 357 -42.63 -21.34 49.03
N SER A 358 -42.66 -20.06 49.45
CA SER A 358 -41.59 -19.06 49.64
C SER A 358 -40.37 -18.98 48.69
N GLY A 359 -39.92 -17.83 48.20
CA GLY A 359 -40.29 -16.44 48.42
C GLY A 359 -39.12 -15.50 48.09
N ASN A 360 -39.35 -14.60 47.12
CA ASN A 360 -38.98 -13.17 47.07
C ASN A 360 -37.49 -12.74 47.23
N GLY A 361 -36.94 -11.78 46.47
CA GLY A 361 -37.55 -10.78 45.58
C GLY A 361 -36.50 -10.02 44.74
N LYS A 362 -36.95 -9.40 43.63
CA LYS A 362 -37.08 -7.93 43.40
C LYS A 362 -35.74 -7.18 43.26
N GLY A 363 -35.46 -6.37 42.25
CA GLY A 363 -36.20 -5.83 41.08
C GLY A 363 -35.27 -4.89 40.29
N SER A 364 -35.29 -4.94 38.96
CA SER A 364 -35.85 -3.91 38.04
C SER A 364 -35.15 -2.53 38.00
N GLY A 365 -34.57 -2.20 36.84
CA GLY A 365 -34.22 -0.84 36.43
C GLY A 365 -34.28 -0.72 34.90
N LYS A 366 -35.28 0.03 34.43
CA LYS A 366 -35.79 0.18 33.05
C LYS A 366 -35.02 1.25 32.26
N LYS A 367 -34.87 1.12 30.93
CA LYS A 367 -34.72 2.28 30.03
C LYS A 367 -35.09 1.95 28.57
N ASP A 368 -36.12 2.66 28.09
CA ASP A 368 -36.47 2.82 26.68
C ASP A 368 -35.84 4.11 26.10
N GLY A 369 -35.33 3.99 24.87
CA GLY A 369 -35.77 4.74 23.68
C GLY A 369 -35.79 6.27 23.62
N GLY A 370 -35.20 6.81 22.54
CA GLY A 370 -35.91 7.79 21.70
C GLY A 370 -35.19 9.07 21.27
N SER A 371 -34.52 8.98 20.11
CA SER A 371 -34.38 9.93 18.98
C SER A 371 -34.72 11.44 19.08
N GLY A 372 -33.95 12.23 18.31
CA GLY A 372 -34.51 13.27 17.43
C GLY A 372 -33.97 14.69 17.66
N GLY A 373 -33.18 15.19 16.70
CA GLY A 373 -32.48 16.49 16.82
C GLY A 373 -33.22 17.72 16.29
N LYS A 374 -32.65 18.91 16.53
CA LYS A 374 -32.54 20.04 15.58
C LYS A 374 -31.87 21.27 16.22
N LYS A 375 -30.92 21.83 15.46
CA LYS A 375 -30.66 23.26 15.13
C LYS A 375 -30.92 24.40 16.15
N ASP A 376 -29.88 25.26 16.17
CA ASP A 376 -29.86 26.74 16.07
C ASP A 376 -29.41 27.53 17.31
N GLY A 377 -28.58 28.54 17.03
CA GLY A 377 -28.52 29.78 17.80
C GLY A 377 -27.31 29.95 18.71
N GLY A 378 -26.34 30.77 18.28
CA GLY A 378 -25.28 31.25 19.15
C GLY A 378 -25.76 32.29 20.15
N SER A 379 -25.05 32.38 21.28
CA SER A 379 -24.81 33.62 22.03
C SER A 379 -23.62 33.39 22.95
N GLY A 380 -22.71 34.36 22.99
CA GLY A 380 -21.53 34.34 23.84
C GLY A 380 -21.86 34.42 25.33
N GLY A 381 -20.89 33.98 26.13
CA GLY A 381 -20.85 34.09 27.57
C GLY A 381 -19.50 33.62 28.06
N ASP A 382 -18.63 34.60 28.35
CA ASP A 382 -17.34 34.43 29.00
C ASP A 382 -17.51 33.70 30.34
N GLY A 383 -16.64 32.72 30.62
CA GLY A 383 -16.76 31.89 31.81
C GLY A 383 -15.56 30.98 31.95
N SER A 384 -14.49 31.53 32.52
CA SER A 384 -13.34 30.80 33.04
C SER A 384 -13.79 29.60 33.89
N GLY A 385 -13.55 28.39 33.38
CA GLY A 385 -13.78 27.15 34.09
C GLY A 385 -12.76 26.14 33.59
N ASP A 386 -11.80 25.85 34.44
CA ASP A 386 -10.74 24.84 34.30
C ASP A 386 -11.35 23.50 33.84
N ALA A 387 -11.36 23.27 32.53
CA ALA A 387 -11.72 21.99 31.95
C ALA A 387 -10.48 21.11 32.02
N LYS A 388 -10.48 20.18 32.98
CA LYS A 388 -9.55 19.05 32.99
C LYS A 388 -9.48 18.46 31.58
N PRO A 389 -8.28 18.32 30.97
CA PRO A 389 -8.18 17.76 29.64
C PRO A 389 -8.75 16.35 29.67
N ALA A 390 -9.68 16.04 28.77
CA ALA A 390 -10.07 14.67 28.52
C ALA A 390 -8.79 13.91 28.13
N ASP A 391 -8.51 12.77 28.77
CA ASP A 391 -7.34 11.95 28.49
C ASP A 391 -7.28 11.68 26.99
N GLU A 392 -6.35 12.34 26.30
CA GLU A 392 -6.16 12.17 24.87
C GLU A 392 -5.66 10.73 24.66
N LYS A 393 -6.26 10.01 23.71
CA LYS A 393 -5.91 8.61 23.42
C LYS A 393 -5.29 8.50 22.04
N VAL A 394 -4.53 7.42 21.83
CA VAL A 394 -4.01 7.04 20.52
C VAL A 394 -5.18 6.86 19.55
N SER A 395 -5.01 7.32 18.30
CA SER A 395 -5.96 6.99 17.24
C SER A 395 -6.01 5.48 17.03
N CYS A 396 -7.12 4.94 16.55
CA CYS A 396 -7.30 3.49 16.34
C CYS A 396 -8.05 3.17 15.05
N LEU A 397 -7.90 4.00 14.02
CA LEU A 397 -8.61 3.84 12.74
C LEU A 397 -8.18 2.56 12.01
N PHE A 398 -6.91 2.16 12.18
CA PHE A 398 -6.36 0.98 11.53
C PHE A 398 -6.54 -0.33 12.33
N VAL A 399 -6.92 -0.28 13.61
CA VAL A 399 -7.14 -1.49 14.43
C VAL A 399 -8.20 -2.41 13.82
N PRO A 400 -9.40 -1.94 13.42
CA PRO A 400 -10.39 -2.79 12.75
C PRO A 400 -9.89 -3.36 11.42
N SER A 401 -9.01 -2.64 10.72
CA SER A 401 -8.43 -3.11 9.45
C SER A 401 -7.42 -4.23 9.68
N ILE A 402 -6.64 -4.16 10.77
CA ILE A 402 -5.75 -5.25 11.20
C ILE A 402 -6.58 -6.47 11.61
N GLU A 403 -7.58 -6.30 12.47
CA GLU A 403 -8.46 -7.39 12.91
C GLU A 403 -9.13 -8.09 11.72
N ALA A 404 -9.65 -7.32 10.75
CA ALA A 404 -10.24 -7.87 9.53
C ALA A 404 -9.21 -8.65 8.70
N ALA A 405 -7.99 -8.14 8.54
CA ALA A 405 -6.94 -8.82 7.80
C ALA A 405 -6.49 -10.13 8.49
N VAL A 406 -6.40 -10.15 9.82
CA VAL A 406 -6.11 -11.36 10.61
C VAL A 406 -7.26 -12.36 10.48
N GLN A 407 -8.51 -11.93 10.62
CA GLN A 407 -9.68 -12.80 10.47
C GLN A 407 -9.75 -13.42 9.06
N GLU A 408 -9.48 -12.63 8.02
CA GLU A 408 -9.43 -13.13 6.64
C GLU A 408 -8.30 -14.14 6.43
N PHE A 409 -7.13 -13.90 7.02
CA PHE A 409 -6.02 -14.85 7.02
C PHE A 409 -6.36 -16.17 7.72
N VAL A 410 -6.93 -16.10 8.92
CA VAL A 410 -7.36 -17.27 9.71
C VAL A 410 -8.39 -18.08 8.93
N ALA A 411 -9.43 -17.42 8.39
CA ALA A 411 -10.52 -18.09 7.70
C ALA A 411 -10.10 -18.75 6.37
N LYS A 412 -9.17 -18.13 5.62
CA LYS A 412 -8.79 -18.61 4.29
C LYS A 412 -7.53 -19.50 4.28
N TRP A 413 -6.53 -19.18 5.09
CA TRP A 413 -5.14 -19.62 4.87
C TRP A 413 -4.46 -20.36 6.04
N GLN A 414 -4.92 -20.22 7.28
CA GLN A 414 -4.23 -20.79 8.45
C GLN A 414 -4.13 -22.32 8.39
N ASP A 415 -5.27 -22.99 8.18
CA ASP A 415 -5.38 -24.46 8.19
C ASP A 415 -5.46 -25.08 6.78
N ARG A 416 -5.29 -24.27 5.73
CA ARG A 416 -5.38 -24.76 4.35
C ARG A 416 -4.10 -25.50 3.97
N ASP A 417 -4.26 -26.75 3.50
CA ASP A 417 -3.15 -27.53 2.93
C ASP A 417 -2.91 -27.15 1.46
N GLU A 418 -1.69 -26.72 1.17
CA GLU A 418 -1.26 -26.31 -0.17
C GLU A 418 -0.05 -27.12 -0.65
N SER A 419 0.19 -28.29 -0.07
CA SER A 419 1.32 -29.16 -0.40
C SER A 419 1.41 -29.48 -1.89
N ASP A 420 0.27 -29.54 -2.58
CA ASP A 420 0.18 -29.82 -4.02
C ASP A 420 0.35 -28.57 -4.92
N ASN A 421 0.26 -27.35 -4.36
CA ASN A 421 0.35 -26.08 -5.11
C ASN A 421 1.81 -25.57 -5.20
N PHE A 422 2.72 -26.40 -5.70
CA PHE A 422 4.15 -26.02 -5.81
C PHE A 422 4.38 -24.79 -6.69
N TYR A 423 3.52 -24.58 -7.69
CA TYR A 423 3.62 -23.45 -8.61
C TYR A 423 2.98 -22.18 -8.07
N GLN A 424 2.32 -22.19 -6.91
CA GLN A 424 1.64 -21.00 -6.36
C GLN A 424 0.65 -20.34 -7.35
N LYS A 425 -0.11 -21.17 -8.07
CA LYS A 425 -1.21 -20.68 -8.91
C LYS A 425 -2.41 -20.33 -8.05
N PHE A 426 -3.35 -19.56 -8.58
CA PHE A 426 -4.59 -19.23 -7.88
C PHE A 426 -5.41 -20.49 -7.58
N ASP A 427 -6.18 -20.42 -6.50
CA ASP A 427 -7.13 -21.46 -6.11
C ASP A 427 -8.49 -21.16 -6.72
N SER A 428 -8.95 -22.05 -7.61
CA SER A 428 -10.23 -21.89 -8.30
C SER A 428 -11.45 -22.03 -7.41
N GLU A 429 -11.39 -22.80 -6.32
CA GLU A 429 -12.52 -22.96 -5.41
C GLU A 429 -12.72 -21.70 -4.57
N LEU A 430 -11.63 -21.09 -4.08
CA LEU A 430 -11.71 -19.78 -3.41
C LEU A 430 -12.31 -18.71 -4.33
N VAL A 431 -11.93 -18.69 -5.61
CA VAL A 431 -12.51 -17.76 -6.58
C VAL A 431 -14.00 -18.03 -6.76
N LYS A 432 -14.42 -19.29 -6.86
CA LYS A 432 -15.85 -19.63 -6.97
C LYS A 432 -16.61 -19.16 -5.74
N ASP A 433 -16.13 -19.42 -4.54
CA ASP A 433 -16.81 -19.04 -3.30
C ASP A 433 -16.96 -17.51 -3.16
N GLU A 434 -15.95 -16.74 -3.61
CA GLU A 434 -16.04 -15.27 -3.67
C GLU A 434 -17.03 -14.78 -4.76
N LEU A 435 -17.13 -15.51 -5.88
CA LEU A 435 -18.01 -15.15 -7.00
C LEU A 435 -19.47 -15.58 -6.82
N ARG A 436 -19.75 -16.68 -6.10
CA ARG A 436 -21.12 -17.17 -5.81
C ARG A 436 -22.07 -16.08 -5.33
N PRO A 437 -21.77 -15.33 -4.25
CA PRO A 437 -22.68 -14.31 -3.76
C PRO A 437 -22.85 -13.15 -4.76
N ILE A 438 -21.82 -12.83 -5.55
CA ILE A 438 -21.89 -11.77 -6.57
C ILE A 438 -22.82 -12.19 -7.71
N VAL A 439 -22.67 -13.42 -8.21
CA VAL A 439 -23.54 -13.97 -9.27
C VAL A 439 -24.96 -14.13 -8.73
N PHE A 440 -25.13 -14.59 -7.50
CA PHE A 440 -26.44 -14.70 -6.86
C PHE A 440 -27.15 -13.34 -6.79
N GLU A 441 -26.45 -12.28 -6.38
CA GLU A 441 -27.01 -10.92 -6.33
C GLU A 441 -27.39 -10.40 -7.73
N GLU A 442 -26.55 -10.64 -8.74
CA GLU A 442 -26.84 -10.28 -10.14
C GLU A 442 -28.08 -11.01 -10.67
N VAL A 443 -28.17 -12.32 -10.39
CA VAL A 443 -29.33 -13.15 -10.74
C VAL A 443 -30.57 -12.68 -10.00
N ARG A 444 -30.46 -12.33 -8.72
CA ARG A 444 -31.57 -11.82 -7.90
C ARG A 444 -32.17 -10.56 -8.50
N ILE A 445 -31.34 -9.60 -8.91
CA ILE A 445 -31.82 -8.36 -9.52
C ILE A 445 -32.59 -8.65 -10.82
N GLN A 446 -32.11 -9.59 -11.64
CA GLN A 446 -32.81 -10.00 -12.87
C GLN A 446 -34.16 -10.64 -12.56
N VAL A 447 -34.21 -11.56 -11.59
CA VAL A 447 -35.45 -12.21 -11.16
C VAL A 447 -36.41 -11.19 -10.55
N ASP A 448 -35.94 -10.24 -9.74
CA ASP A 448 -36.77 -9.19 -9.15
C ASP A 448 -37.47 -8.35 -10.23
N ASP A 449 -36.75 -7.96 -11.29
CA ASP A 449 -37.32 -7.21 -12.40
C ASP A 449 -38.37 -8.04 -13.17
N GLU A 450 -38.10 -9.33 -13.40
CA GLU A 450 -39.05 -10.26 -14.03
C GLU A 450 -40.31 -10.45 -13.16
N MET A 451 -40.14 -10.68 -11.86
CA MET A 451 -41.23 -10.89 -10.91
C MET A 451 -42.08 -9.64 -10.73
N ARG A 452 -41.48 -8.43 -10.73
CA ARG A 452 -42.24 -7.16 -10.73
C ARG A 452 -43.16 -7.08 -11.95
N VAL A 453 -42.69 -7.44 -13.13
CA VAL A 453 -43.50 -7.44 -14.36
C VAL A 453 -44.61 -8.49 -14.28
N LEU A 454 -44.27 -9.72 -13.85
CA LEU A 454 -45.24 -10.81 -13.71
C LEU A 454 -46.34 -10.46 -12.71
N PHE A 455 -45.98 -9.92 -11.54
CA PHE A 455 -46.96 -9.53 -10.52
C PHE A 455 -47.79 -8.31 -10.90
N GLN A 456 -47.23 -7.34 -11.63
CA GLN A 456 -48.03 -6.25 -12.19
C GLN A 456 -49.08 -6.77 -13.17
N ASN A 457 -48.69 -7.68 -14.07
CA ASN A 457 -49.62 -8.32 -15.00
C ASN A 457 -50.70 -9.13 -14.27
N LEU A 458 -50.33 -9.82 -13.17
CA LEU A 458 -51.28 -10.59 -12.36
C LEU A 458 -52.28 -9.69 -11.63
N LYS A 459 -51.82 -8.56 -11.08
CA LYS A 459 -52.68 -7.54 -10.45
C LYS A 459 -53.65 -6.94 -11.48
N ASP A 460 -53.15 -6.55 -12.64
CA ASP A 460 -53.98 -6.01 -13.74
C ASP A 460 -55.06 -7.03 -14.17
N LEU A 461 -54.74 -8.33 -14.20
CA LEU A 461 -55.68 -9.40 -14.57
C LEU A 461 -56.76 -9.60 -13.49
N VAL A 462 -56.39 -9.63 -12.20
CA VAL A 462 -57.35 -9.74 -11.09
C VAL A 462 -58.25 -8.50 -11.01
N GLU A 463 -57.71 -7.31 -11.23
CA GLU A 463 -58.50 -6.08 -11.33
C GLU A 463 -59.47 -6.11 -12.52
N ALA A 464 -59.02 -6.61 -13.68
CA ALA A 464 -59.88 -6.78 -14.85
C ALA A 464 -60.99 -7.82 -14.60
N GLU A 465 -60.71 -8.93 -13.92
CA GLU A 465 -61.70 -9.94 -13.53
C GLU A 465 -62.71 -9.39 -12.52
N ARG A 466 -62.26 -8.63 -11.53
CA ARG A 466 -63.16 -7.89 -10.61
C ARG A 466 -64.01 -6.88 -11.34
N ALA A 467 -63.44 -6.11 -12.26
CA ALA A 467 -64.17 -5.14 -13.08
C ALA A 467 -65.21 -5.82 -13.99
N ALA A 468 -64.92 -7.03 -14.48
CA ALA A 468 -65.84 -7.84 -15.25
C ALA A 468 -66.97 -8.44 -14.38
N LYS A 469 -66.68 -8.91 -13.16
CA LYS A 469 -67.67 -9.43 -12.19
C LYS A 469 -68.58 -8.34 -11.59
N LEU A 470 -68.10 -7.10 -11.50
CA LEU A 470 -68.85 -5.95 -10.94
C LEU A 470 -69.61 -5.10 -11.98
N GLY A 471 -69.66 -5.51 -13.25
CA GLY A 471 -70.57 -4.92 -14.25
C GLY A 471 -70.44 -3.39 -14.42
N LYS A 472 -69.24 -2.81 -14.32
CA LYS A 472 -69.04 -1.36 -14.54
C LYS A 472 -68.14 -1.08 -15.74
N LYS A 473 -68.78 -0.72 -16.86
CA LYS A 473 -68.15 -0.11 -18.03
C LYS A 473 -67.62 1.29 -17.71
N GLY A 474 -66.30 1.43 -17.74
CA GLY A 474 -65.62 2.55 -18.40
C GLY A 474 -65.12 3.72 -17.55
N LYS A 475 -63.81 4.01 -17.65
CA LYS A 475 -63.33 5.31 -18.15
C LYS A 475 -61.84 5.28 -18.52
N LYS A 476 -61.60 5.38 -19.82
CA LYS A 476 -60.31 5.66 -20.47
C LYS A 476 -59.81 7.04 -20.00
N LYS A 477 -58.75 7.12 -19.18
CA LYS A 477 -58.13 8.40 -18.79
C LYS A 477 -57.01 8.74 -19.77
N LYS A 478 -57.19 9.90 -20.41
CA LYS A 478 -56.41 10.50 -21.50
C LYS A 478 -54.98 10.84 -21.02
N LYS A 479 -53.98 10.30 -21.71
CA LYS A 479 -52.55 10.63 -21.57
C LYS A 479 -52.34 12.13 -21.85
N LYS A 480 -52.01 12.92 -20.81
CA LYS A 480 -51.69 14.36 -20.94
C LYS A 480 -50.17 14.53 -20.98
N LYS A 481 -49.65 14.84 -22.16
CA LYS A 481 -48.26 15.25 -22.41
C LYS A 481 -48.03 16.63 -21.76
N LYS A 482 -47.11 16.73 -20.79
CA LYS A 482 -46.56 18.02 -20.33
C LYS A 482 -45.04 17.98 -20.52
N LYS A 483 -44.55 18.93 -21.32
CA LYS A 483 -43.14 19.16 -21.65
C LYS A 483 -42.58 20.20 -20.68
N LYS A 484 -41.29 20.03 -20.34
CA LYS A 484 -40.31 21.03 -19.84
C LYS A 484 -40.48 21.60 -18.42
N GLY A 485 -39.45 21.32 -17.60
CA GLY A 485 -38.62 22.40 -17.06
C GLY A 485 -38.50 22.49 -15.54
N LYS A 486 -37.46 21.86 -14.96
CA LYS A 486 -36.61 22.54 -13.97
C LYS A 486 -35.23 21.90 -13.94
N LYS A 487 -34.29 22.61 -14.56
CA LYS A 487 -32.85 22.37 -14.51
C LYS A 487 -32.42 22.64 -13.06
N GLY A 488 -32.15 21.58 -12.30
CA GLY A 488 -31.54 21.68 -10.98
C GLY A 488 -30.13 22.27 -11.14
N LYS A 489 -29.98 23.51 -10.71
CA LYS A 489 -28.70 24.20 -10.61
C LYS A 489 -27.98 23.56 -9.42
N LYS A 490 -27.10 22.60 -9.68
CA LYS A 490 -26.19 22.03 -8.69
C LYS A 490 -25.22 23.16 -8.31
N ASP A 491 -25.35 23.70 -7.11
CA ASP A 491 -24.38 24.65 -6.55
C ASP A 491 -23.02 23.95 -6.44
N LYS A 492 -22.20 24.08 -7.49
CA LYS A 492 -20.76 23.87 -7.40
C LYS A 492 -20.25 24.97 -6.47
N LYS A 493 -20.01 24.60 -5.22
CA LYS A 493 -19.09 25.27 -4.29
C LYS A 493 -17.95 25.89 -5.10
N LYS A 494 -17.81 27.22 -5.08
CA LYS A 494 -16.67 27.94 -5.68
C LYS A 494 -15.38 27.41 -5.03
N LYS A 495 -14.79 26.36 -5.58
CA LYS A 495 -13.34 26.16 -5.50
C LYS A 495 -12.73 27.35 -6.25
N LYS A 496 -11.61 27.86 -5.72
CA LYS A 496 -10.85 28.97 -6.33
C LYS A 496 -10.73 28.71 -7.83
N LYS A 497 -11.01 29.74 -8.64
CA LYS A 497 -10.97 29.67 -10.10
C LYS A 497 -9.54 29.30 -10.48
N ASP A 498 -9.31 28.03 -10.76
CA ASP A 498 -8.00 27.52 -11.16
C ASP A 498 -7.69 28.17 -12.51
N PRO A 499 -6.64 29.01 -12.60
CA PRO A 499 -6.27 29.67 -13.85
C PRO A 499 -5.82 28.68 -14.95
N THR A 500 -5.69 27.39 -14.63
CA THR A 500 -5.29 26.33 -15.55
C THR A 500 -6.41 25.37 -15.96
N ALA A 501 -7.65 25.56 -15.46
CA ALA A 501 -8.77 24.62 -15.68
C ALA A 501 -9.16 24.41 -17.16
N ASP A 502 -8.85 25.38 -18.03
CA ASP A 502 -9.13 25.32 -19.48
C ASP A 502 -7.95 24.81 -20.31
N ARG A 503 -6.80 24.48 -19.68
CA ARG A 503 -5.59 23.99 -20.35
C ARG A 503 -5.37 22.50 -20.08
N SER A 504 -4.96 21.77 -21.10
CA SER A 504 -4.60 20.36 -20.94
C SER A 504 -3.25 20.23 -20.22
N ILE A 505 -3.05 19.11 -19.51
CA ILE A 505 -1.82 18.83 -18.77
C ILE A 505 -0.62 18.84 -19.73
N GLU A 506 -0.80 18.32 -20.95
CA GLU A 506 0.23 18.27 -21.98
C GLU A 506 0.65 19.68 -22.42
N SER A 507 -0.30 20.62 -22.53
CA SER A 507 -0.01 22.01 -22.86
C SER A 507 0.77 22.71 -21.74
N LEU A 508 0.42 22.44 -20.48
CA LEU A 508 1.13 22.99 -19.33
C LEU A 508 2.55 22.42 -19.22
N PHE A 509 2.71 21.11 -19.41
CA PHE A 509 4.01 20.45 -19.43
C PHE A 509 4.89 21.01 -20.54
N ALA A 510 4.36 21.18 -21.75
CA ALA A 510 5.10 21.75 -22.87
C ALA A 510 5.58 23.18 -22.57
N GLU A 511 4.74 24.02 -21.96
CA GLU A 511 5.11 25.39 -21.55
C GLU A 511 6.19 25.38 -20.45
N LEU A 512 6.01 24.56 -19.42
CA LEU A 512 6.97 24.46 -18.31
C LEU A 512 8.33 23.91 -18.75
N VAL A 513 8.35 22.94 -19.66
CA VAL A 513 9.59 22.44 -20.27
C VAL A 513 10.22 23.52 -21.14
N SER A 514 9.45 24.20 -21.99
CA SER A 514 9.97 25.28 -22.84
C SER A 514 10.62 26.43 -22.05
N ASN A 515 10.08 26.71 -20.86
CA ASN A 515 10.62 27.70 -19.92
C ASN A 515 11.76 27.15 -19.04
N GLY A 516 12.12 25.88 -19.17
CA GLY A 516 13.17 25.21 -18.39
C GLY A 516 12.84 25.00 -16.90
N ILE A 517 11.57 25.13 -16.51
CA ILE A 517 11.10 24.95 -15.13
C ILE A 517 10.98 23.45 -14.81
N LEU A 518 10.36 22.69 -15.71
CA LEU A 518 10.19 21.25 -15.57
C LEU A 518 11.37 20.56 -16.25
N GLN A 519 12.14 19.81 -15.46
CA GLN A 519 13.37 19.15 -15.86
C GLN A 519 13.35 17.67 -15.49
N GLN A 520 14.14 16.86 -16.19
CA GLN A 520 14.33 15.46 -15.83
C GLN A 520 15.09 15.36 -14.51
N CYS A 521 14.50 14.66 -13.54
CA CYS A 521 15.10 14.42 -12.23
C CYS A 521 15.93 13.14 -12.29
N PRO A 522 17.17 13.09 -11.74
CA PRO A 522 17.89 11.84 -11.63
C PRO A 522 17.14 10.87 -10.72
N HIS A 523 17.12 9.58 -11.10
CA HIS A 523 16.56 8.54 -10.24
C HIS A 523 17.49 8.30 -9.05
N VAL A 524 17.09 8.78 -7.88
CA VAL A 524 17.79 8.59 -6.60
C VAL A 524 16.84 7.86 -5.65
N LEU A 525 17.36 6.86 -4.95
CA LEU A 525 16.59 6.07 -3.99
C LEU A 525 16.82 6.62 -2.57
N MET A 526 15.84 6.44 -1.67
CA MET A 526 15.99 6.85 -0.26
C MET A 526 17.19 6.19 0.43
N ARG A 527 17.55 4.97 0.02
CA ARG A 527 18.76 4.26 0.49
C ARG A 527 20.07 4.91 0.04
N ASP A 528 20.06 5.71 -1.03
CA ASP A 528 21.24 6.42 -1.53
C ASP A 528 21.55 7.64 -0.64
N TYR A 529 20.60 8.09 0.19
CA TYR A 529 20.82 9.07 1.24
C TYR A 529 21.54 8.41 2.43
N LEU A 530 22.87 8.44 2.37
CA LEU A 530 23.76 7.85 3.38
C LEU A 530 23.83 8.74 4.62
N GLY A 531 23.47 8.17 5.76
CA GLY A 531 23.49 8.84 7.06
C GLY A 531 23.42 7.81 8.19
N SER A 532 24.10 8.10 9.31
CA SER A 532 24.08 7.27 10.51
C SER A 532 23.11 7.82 11.55
N CYS A 533 22.64 6.95 12.44
CA CYS A 533 21.97 7.35 13.67
C CYS A 533 22.96 8.05 14.62
N SER A 534 22.45 8.91 15.49
CA SER A 534 23.20 9.42 16.63
C SER A 534 23.20 8.38 17.75
N PHE A 535 24.37 8.02 18.27
CA PHE A 535 24.54 7.01 19.32
C PHE A 535 24.65 7.59 20.73
N MET A 536 24.63 8.92 20.85
CA MET A 536 24.75 9.62 22.14
C MET A 536 23.55 10.53 22.39
N ALA A 537 22.47 10.37 21.63
CA ALA A 537 21.38 11.32 21.62
C ALA A 537 20.64 11.31 22.95
N ALA A 538 20.34 10.13 23.51
CA ALA A 538 19.77 10.01 24.85
C ALA A 538 20.70 10.55 25.94
N THR A 539 22.02 10.42 25.77
CA THR A 539 22.98 10.98 26.74
C THR A 539 22.96 12.51 26.72
N LEU A 540 22.84 13.12 25.53
CA LEU A 540 22.71 14.56 25.37
C LEU A 540 21.38 15.07 25.96
N GLU A 541 20.28 14.37 25.73
CA GLU A 541 18.98 14.71 26.33
C GLU A 541 19.00 14.65 27.86
N LYS A 542 19.66 13.64 28.44
CA LYS A 542 19.87 13.56 29.90
C LYS A 542 20.70 14.73 30.44
N ALA A 543 21.61 15.27 29.63
CA ALA A 543 22.34 16.50 29.92
C ALA A 543 21.54 17.78 29.60
N ASN A 544 20.25 17.66 29.27
CA ASN A 544 19.34 18.75 28.90
C ASN A 544 19.78 19.52 27.64
N ILE A 545 20.51 18.85 26.75
CA ILE A 545 20.92 19.34 25.43
C ILE A 545 20.07 18.64 24.40
N LEU A 546 19.27 19.39 23.64
CA LEU A 546 18.49 18.83 22.53
C LEU A 546 19.42 18.69 21.30
N PRO A 547 19.75 17.45 20.86
CA PRO A 547 20.59 17.28 19.69
C PRO A 547 19.83 17.59 18.40
N ASP A 548 20.53 18.10 17.40
CA ASP A 548 19.99 18.18 16.04
C ASP A 548 19.64 16.77 15.51
N PRO A 549 18.60 16.63 14.68
CA PRO A 549 18.20 15.34 14.16
C PRO A 549 19.31 14.71 13.33
N SER A 550 19.56 13.43 13.58
CA SER A 550 20.51 12.66 12.79
C SER A 550 20.02 12.47 11.35
N MET A 551 20.95 12.24 10.42
CA MET A 551 20.61 12.01 9.01
C MET A 551 19.69 10.78 8.84
N ALA A 552 19.84 9.76 9.69
CA ALA A 552 18.94 8.60 9.70
C ALA A 552 17.53 8.97 10.16
N GLN A 553 17.38 9.81 11.19
CA GLN A 553 16.08 10.32 11.64
C GLN A 553 15.42 11.22 10.59
N VAL A 554 16.18 12.06 9.88
CA VAL A 554 15.65 12.84 8.74
C VAL A 554 15.13 11.91 7.65
N ARG A 555 15.90 10.87 7.30
CA ARG A 555 15.49 9.88 6.30
C ARG A 555 14.22 9.14 6.72
N GLN A 556 14.13 8.73 7.98
CA GLN A 556 12.95 8.09 8.56
C GLN A 556 11.74 9.03 8.50
N GLY A 557 11.89 10.29 8.95
CA GLY A 557 10.82 11.28 8.88
C GLY A 557 10.34 11.56 7.45
N LEU A 558 11.24 11.59 6.46
CA LEU A 558 10.84 11.69 5.05
C LEU A 558 10.02 10.47 4.61
N THR A 559 10.41 9.26 5.01
CA THR A 559 9.62 8.05 4.71
C THR A 559 8.25 8.10 5.38
N GLU A 560 8.16 8.50 6.64
CA GLU A 560 6.91 8.52 7.41
C GLU A 560 5.93 9.61 7.00
N TYR A 561 6.40 10.82 6.67
CA TYR A 561 5.54 11.97 6.42
C TYR A 561 5.31 12.27 4.93
N CYS A 562 6.23 11.83 4.05
CA CYS A 562 6.19 12.20 2.63
C CYS A 562 5.93 11.00 1.71
N ILE A 563 6.11 9.76 2.16
CA ILE A 563 6.00 8.56 1.33
C ILE A 563 4.85 7.67 1.78
N LEU A 564 4.86 7.27 3.06
CA LEU A 564 3.76 6.56 3.71
C LEU A 564 2.64 7.53 4.08
#